data_AF-A0A3B9UR44-F1
#
_entry.id   AF-A0A3B9UR44-F1
#
_cell.length_a   1.000
_cell.length_b   1.000
_cell.length_c   1.000
_cell.angle_alpha   90.00
_cell.angle_beta   90.00
_cell.angle_gamma   90.00
#
_symmetry.space_group_name_H-M   'P 1'
#
loop_
_entity.id
_entity.type
_entity.pdbx_description
1 polymer ?
#
loop_
_entity_poly.entity_id
_entity_poly.type
_entity_poly.pdbx_seq_one_letter_code
_entity_poly.pdbx_strand_id
1 'polypeptide(L)'
;MLNSERKIKLTVYPNIALGLILPISLLAAQILNKKSFNEVMVDGSNNKMYLYVYITIGLLSTIISLMYFSEKYEGAWIYKVAPIDSPKPIIKGIFKAVILKYILPLFIVTTIVFTSILGVKVILHMIIAFINYILIMIIMYKSNKSLQIPFSKKSQTVNSSTGFLTLIVIMAITGLLAFIHYRSLSIDYGPIIYAVIVIVITYFVGKSTINVKWDYEKNN
;
A
#
# COMPACT_ATOMS: atom_id res chain seq x y z
N MET A 1 5.95 8.59 -17.70
CA MET A 1 5.54 9.37 -16.50
C MET A 1 6.17 8.78 -15.25
N LEU A 2 5.69 7.64 -14.73
CA LEU A 2 6.24 7.03 -13.49
C LEU A 2 7.76 6.73 -13.50
N ASN A 3 8.34 6.35 -14.66
CA ASN A 3 9.78 6.07 -14.77
C ASN A 3 10.64 7.27 -15.19
N SER A 4 10.01 8.30 -15.75
CA SER A 4 10.70 9.39 -16.45
C SER A 4 10.86 10.62 -15.55
N GLU A 5 9.98 10.82 -14.59
CA GLU A 5 9.98 12.03 -13.76
C GLU A 5 10.85 11.86 -12.51
N ARG A 6 11.88 12.71 -12.40
CA ARG A 6 12.81 12.71 -11.27
C ARG A 6 12.09 13.02 -9.96
N LYS A 7 11.16 13.98 -9.96
CA LYS A 7 10.42 14.38 -8.76
C LYS A 7 9.55 13.27 -8.20
N ILE A 8 8.90 12.49 -9.07
CA ILE A 8 8.15 11.29 -8.65
C ILE A 8 9.11 10.29 -7.96
N LYS A 9 10.28 10.01 -8.53
CA LYS A 9 11.27 9.10 -7.92
C LYS A 9 11.75 9.62 -6.55
N LEU A 10 12.04 10.91 -6.44
CA LEU A 10 12.51 11.53 -5.21
C LEU A 10 11.46 11.53 -4.09
N THR A 11 10.17 11.38 -4.40
CA THR A 11 9.13 11.20 -3.37
C THR A 11 8.82 9.73 -3.09
N VAL A 12 8.86 8.86 -4.11
CA VAL A 12 8.57 7.42 -3.97
C VAL A 12 9.68 6.69 -3.23
N TYR A 13 10.95 6.97 -3.53
CA TYR A 13 12.09 6.22 -2.97
C TYR A 13 12.27 6.40 -1.46
N PRO A 14 12.14 7.61 -0.87
CA PRO A 14 12.16 7.76 0.58
C PRO A 14 11.04 6.98 1.28
N ASN A 15 9.81 7.01 0.75
CA ASN A 15 8.69 6.25 1.33
C ASN A 15 8.92 4.73 1.24
N ILE A 16 9.47 4.25 0.12
CA ILE A 16 9.90 2.86 -0.04
C ILE A 16 10.96 2.49 0.99
N ALA A 17 11.99 3.34 1.13
CA ALA A 17 13.08 3.10 2.08
C ALA A 17 12.56 3.08 3.52
N LEU A 18 11.73 4.05 3.93
CA LEU A 18 11.12 4.07 5.26
C LEU A 18 10.21 2.85 5.50
N GLY A 19 9.38 2.49 4.52
CA GLY A 19 8.48 1.34 4.59
C GLY A 19 9.21 0.01 4.76
N LEU A 20 10.44 -0.11 4.22
CA LEU A 20 11.29 -1.29 4.37
C LEU A 20 12.16 -1.24 5.63
N ILE A 21 12.83 -0.12 5.89
CA ILE A 21 13.84 -0.02 6.94
C ILE A 21 13.19 -0.08 8.33
N LEU A 22 12.09 0.62 8.55
CA LEU A 22 11.44 0.68 9.86
C LEU A 22 10.96 -0.68 10.42
N PRO A 23 10.20 -1.51 9.69
CA PRO A 23 9.81 -2.82 10.21
C PRO A 23 11.02 -3.73 10.46
N ILE A 24 12.05 -3.64 9.62
CA ILE A 24 13.27 -4.45 9.73
C ILE A 24 14.10 -3.97 10.92
N SER A 25 14.20 -2.66 11.16
CA SER A 25 14.93 -2.11 12.29
C SER A 25 14.27 -2.47 13.62
N LEU A 26 12.93 -2.54 13.67
CA LEU A 26 12.22 -3.05 14.84
C LEU A 26 12.52 -4.52 15.12
N LEU A 27 12.63 -5.36 14.08
CA LEU A 27 13.08 -6.75 14.25
C LEU A 27 14.55 -6.82 14.67
N ALA A 28 15.42 -6.03 14.04
CA ALA A 28 16.84 -5.99 14.34
C ALA A 28 17.12 -5.52 15.77
N ALA A 29 16.34 -4.56 16.29
CA ALA A 29 16.44 -4.13 17.67
C ALA A 29 16.17 -5.28 18.66
N GLN A 30 15.27 -6.21 18.33
CA GLN A 30 15.04 -7.40 19.15
C GLN A 30 16.25 -8.35 19.13
N ILE A 31 16.94 -8.46 17.99
CA ILE A 31 18.18 -9.23 17.86
C ILE A 31 19.32 -8.62 18.67
N LEU A 32 19.43 -7.30 18.70
CA LEU A 32 20.47 -6.61 19.48
C LEU A 32 20.21 -6.70 20.99
N ASN A 33 18.94 -6.78 21.41
CA ASN A 33 18.55 -6.86 22.82
C ASN A 33 18.49 -8.29 23.37
N LYS A 34 18.36 -9.31 22.51
CA LYS A 34 18.39 -10.74 22.88
C LYS A 34 19.75 -11.36 22.58
N LYS A 35 20.14 -12.39 23.32
CA LYS A 35 21.51 -12.94 23.24
C LYS A 35 21.74 -13.93 22.08
N SER A 36 20.70 -14.37 21.37
CA SER A 36 20.86 -15.33 20.26
C SER A 36 19.81 -15.17 19.14
N PHE A 37 20.27 -15.34 17.89
CA PHE A 37 19.42 -15.31 16.68
C PHE A 37 18.33 -16.40 16.70
N ASN A 38 18.66 -17.59 17.19
CA ASN A 38 17.70 -18.70 17.28
C ASN A 38 16.56 -18.39 18.25
N GLU A 39 16.86 -17.69 19.35
CA GLU A 39 15.84 -17.24 20.30
C GLU A 39 14.89 -16.25 19.64
N VAL A 40 15.40 -15.30 18.85
CA VAL A 40 14.56 -14.32 18.14
C VAL A 40 13.71 -14.99 17.07
N MET A 41 14.23 -15.98 16.35
CA MET A 41 13.46 -16.70 15.34
C MET A 41 12.25 -17.41 15.97
N VAL A 42 12.47 -18.14 17.06
CA VAL A 42 11.39 -18.87 17.76
C VAL A 42 10.45 -17.91 18.47
N ASP A 43 10.99 -17.01 19.28
CA ASP A 43 10.20 -16.08 20.10
C ASP A 43 9.51 -15.01 19.26
N GLY A 44 10.15 -14.50 18.22
CA GLY A 44 9.57 -13.48 17.34
C GLY A 44 8.40 -14.00 16.52
N SER A 45 8.46 -15.26 16.10
CA SER A 45 7.33 -15.94 15.45
C SER A 45 6.16 -16.10 16.43
N ASN A 46 6.44 -16.55 17.66
CA ASN A 46 5.44 -16.76 18.71
C ASN A 46 4.81 -15.44 19.20
N ASN A 47 5.61 -14.38 19.32
CA ASN A 47 5.18 -13.04 19.72
C ASN A 47 4.59 -12.23 18.56
N LYS A 48 4.35 -12.87 17.41
CA LYS A 48 3.63 -12.28 16.28
C LYS A 48 4.33 -11.04 15.70
N MET A 49 5.66 -10.98 15.78
CA MET A 49 6.46 -9.84 15.28
C MET A 49 6.33 -9.65 13.76
N TYR A 50 5.86 -10.67 13.03
CA TYR A 50 5.51 -10.53 11.62
C TYR A 50 4.44 -9.45 11.35
N LEU A 51 3.66 -9.05 12.35
CA LEU A 51 2.70 -7.94 12.23
C LEU A 51 3.37 -6.57 12.03
N TYR A 52 4.67 -6.43 12.29
CA TYR A 52 5.41 -5.19 11.98
C TYR A 52 5.39 -4.85 10.49
N VAL A 53 5.13 -5.82 9.60
CA VAL A 53 4.90 -5.57 8.18
C VAL A 53 3.72 -4.62 7.91
N TYR A 54 2.79 -4.45 8.86
CA TYR A 54 1.68 -3.51 8.71
C TYR A 54 2.15 -2.04 8.70
N ILE A 55 3.34 -1.75 9.25
CA ILE A 55 4.00 -0.44 9.11
C ILE A 55 4.41 -0.23 7.65
N THR A 56 4.98 -1.26 7.02
CA THR A 56 5.34 -1.25 5.59
C THR A 56 4.13 -0.95 4.73
N ILE A 57 3.04 -1.72 4.89
CA ILE A 57 1.87 -1.54 4.02
C ILE A 57 1.22 -0.17 4.23
N GLY A 58 1.23 0.37 5.46
CA GLY A 58 0.73 1.72 5.73
C GLY A 58 1.55 2.78 5.01
N LEU A 59 2.88 2.75 5.13
CA LEU A 59 3.74 3.75 4.51
C LEU A 59 3.70 3.66 2.98
N LEU A 60 3.69 2.44 2.43
CA LEU A 60 3.57 2.23 0.99
C LEU A 60 2.22 2.65 0.41
N SER A 61 1.15 2.62 1.21
CA SER A 61 -0.19 3.02 0.75
C SER A 61 -0.24 4.50 0.37
N THR A 62 0.66 5.33 0.92
CA THR A 62 0.80 6.74 0.55
C THR A 62 1.26 6.96 -0.89
N ILE A 63 1.94 5.96 -1.50
CA ILE A 63 2.43 6.04 -2.89
C ILE A 63 1.28 6.20 -3.87
N ILE A 64 0.09 5.70 -3.54
CA ILE A 64 -1.08 5.85 -4.40
C ILE A 64 -1.48 7.30 -4.59
N SER A 65 -1.24 8.11 -3.56
CA SER A 65 -1.47 9.54 -3.60
C SER A 65 -0.43 10.28 -4.43
N LEU A 66 0.60 9.61 -4.96
CA LEU A 66 1.54 10.22 -5.91
C LEU A 66 1.05 10.08 -7.35
N MET A 67 0.02 9.27 -7.61
CA MET A 67 -0.53 9.06 -8.95
C MET A 67 -1.31 10.27 -9.49
N TYR A 68 -1.66 11.26 -8.66
CA TYR A 68 -2.26 12.52 -9.15
C TYR A 68 -1.25 13.45 -9.80
N PHE A 69 0.00 13.37 -9.37
CA PHE A 69 0.95 14.44 -9.56
C PHE A 69 1.87 14.12 -10.72
N SER A 70 2.04 15.09 -11.62
CA SER A 70 3.04 15.04 -12.66
C SER A 70 3.65 16.44 -12.84
N GLU A 71 4.92 16.49 -13.20
CA GLU A 71 5.55 17.73 -13.69
C GLU A 71 4.95 18.16 -15.02
N LYS A 72 4.46 17.21 -15.82
CA LYS A 72 3.78 17.43 -17.11
C LYS A 72 2.26 17.33 -16.96
N TYR A 73 1.71 17.88 -15.87
CA TYR A 73 0.29 17.81 -15.54
C TYR A 73 -0.63 18.36 -16.64
N GLU A 74 -0.16 19.36 -17.39
CA GLU A 74 -0.90 19.94 -18.52
C GLU A 74 -1.24 18.89 -19.57
N GLY A 75 -0.37 17.89 -19.76
CA GLY A 75 -0.61 16.75 -20.67
C GLY A 75 -1.86 15.93 -20.35
N ALA A 76 -2.48 16.09 -19.17
CA ALA A 76 -3.77 15.52 -18.86
C ALA A 76 -4.92 16.08 -19.73
N TRP A 77 -4.70 17.16 -20.49
CA TRP A 77 -5.66 17.66 -21.50
C TRP A 77 -6.05 16.57 -22.51
N ILE A 78 -5.16 15.61 -22.78
CA ILE A 78 -5.42 14.48 -23.70
C ILE A 78 -6.65 13.66 -23.28
N TYR A 79 -6.95 13.56 -21.98
CA TYR A 79 -8.13 12.84 -21.47
C TYR A 79 -9.46 13.54 -21.80
N LYS A 80 -9.42 14.82 -22.19
CA LYS A 80 -10.60 15.59 -22.61
C LYS A 80 -10.87 15.48 -24.11
N VAL A 81 -9.82 15.25 -24.92
CA VAL A 81 -9.93 15.26 -26.39
C VAL A 81 -9.84 13.87 -27.02
N ALA A 82 -9.21 12.91 -26.35
CA ALA A 82 -9.10 11.55 -26.86
C ALA A 82 -10.46 10.86 -26.77
N PRO A 83 -10.83 10.01 -27.75
CA PRO A 83 -12.09 9.27 -27.74
C PRO A 83 -12.04 8.12 -26.71
N ILE A 84 -12.01 8.48 -25.43
CA ILE A 84 -11.91 7.55 -24.31
C ILE A 84 -13.24 7.55 -23.56
N ASP A 85 -14.08 6.57 -23.88
CA ASP A 85 -15.44 6.48 -23.35
C ASP A 85 -15.51 6.31 -21.82
N SER A 86 -14.43 5.80 -21.20
CA SER A 86 -14.37 5.64 -19.74
C SER A 86 -12.95 5.70 -19.18
N PRO A 87 -12.77 6.20 -17.94
CA PRO A 87 -11.47 6.21 -17.27
C PRO A 87 -11.02 4.82 -16.77
N LYS A 88 -11.95 3.85 -16.73
CA LYS A 88 -11.76 2.48 -16.23
C LYS A 88 -10.49 1.76 -16.73
N PRO A 89 -10.22 1.64 -18.05
CA PRO A 89 -9.02 0.97 -18.54
C PRO A 89 -7.73 1.68 -18.10
N ILE A 90 -7.73 3.01 -18.04
CA ILE A 90 -6.58 3.81 -17.61
C ILE A 90 -6.28 3.55 -16.14
N ILE A 91 -7.29 3.67 -15.26
CA ILE A 91 -7.14 3.43 -13.82
C ILE A 91 -6.63 2.02 -13.57
N LYS A 92 -7.24 1.01 -14.21
CA LYS A 92 -6.80 -0.39 -14.07
C LYS A 92 -5.35 -0.59 -14.52
N GLY A 93 -4.95 0.07 -15.60
CA GLY A 93 -3.56 0.05 -16.10
C GLY A 93 -2.58 0.65 -15.11
N ILE A 94 -2.89 1.80 -14.53
CA ILE A 94 -2.05 2.47 -13.53
C ILE A 94 -1.91 1.61 -12.27
N PHE A 95 -3.01 1.08 -11.74
CA PHE A 95 -2.98 0.20 -10.57
C PHE A 95 -2.10 -1.03 -10.80
N LYS A 96 -2.28 -1.70 -11.95
CA LYS A 96 -1.44 -2.84 -12.33
C LYS A 96 0.03 -2.44 -12.44
N ALA A 97 0.33 -1.31 -13.08
CA ALA A 97 1.70 -0.84 -13.23
C ALA A 97 2.35 -0.53 -11.88
N VAL A 98 1.64 0.13 -10.97
CA VAL A 98 2.15 0.45 -9.63
C VAL A 98 2.39 -0.82 -8.83
N ILE A 99 1.43 -1.74 -8.81
CA ILE A 99 1.57 -3.03 -8.12
C ILE A 99 2.78 -3.80 -8.67
N LEU A 100 2.80 -4.07 -9.98
CA LEU A 100 3.80 -4.96 -10.56
C LEU A 100 5.21 -4.36 -10.54
N LYS A 101 5.34 -3.04 -10.68
CA LYS A 101 6.65 -2.39 -10.80
C LYS A 101 7.25 -1.97 -9.47
N TYR A 102 6.44 -1.50 -8.52
CA TYR A 102 6.95 -0.93 -7.27
C TYR A 102 6.60 -1.80 -6.08
N ILE A 103 5.33 -2.20 -5.93
CA ILE A 103 4.87 -2.84 -4.70
C ILE A 103 5.27 -4.31 -4.64
N LEU A 104 5.02 -5.07 -5.70
CA LEU A 104 5.26 -6.50 -5.73
C LEU A 104 6.74 -6.85 -5.53
N PRO A 105 7.72 -6.23 -6.23
CA PRO A 105 9.14 -6.51 -6.00
C PRO A 105 9.55 -6.18 -4.56
N LEU A 106 9.04 -5.06 -4.03
CA LEU A 106 9.34 -4.63 -2.68
C LEU A 106 8.76 -5.60 -1.65
N PHE A 107 7.53 -6.05 -1.85
CA PHE A 107 6.87 -6.98 -0.95
C PHE A 107 7.53 -8.37 -0.98
N ILE A 108 8.05 -8.80 -2.13
CA ILE A 108 8.89 -10.00 -2.25
C ILE A 108 10.14 -9.85 -1.38
N VAL A 109 10.85 -8.72 -1.48
CA VAL A 109 12.03 -8.45 -0.64
C VAL A 109 11.66 -8.46 0.84
N THR A 110 10.57 -7.79 1.24
CA THR A 110 10.10 -7.80 2.64
C THR A 110 9.77 -9.21 3.11
N THR A 111 9.11 -10.00 2.28
CA THR A 111 8.75 -11.39 2.60
C THR A 111 9.99 -12.25 2.79
N ILE A 112 11.01 -12.11 1.93
CA ILE A 112 12.28 -12.81 2.07
C ILE A 112 12.95 -12.44 3.39
N VAL A 113 13.08 -11.14 3.70
CA VAL A 113 13.74 -10.70 4.95
C VAL A 113 13.01 -11.21 6.18
N PHE A 114 11.69 -11.06 6.24
CA PHE A 114 10.89 -11.53 7.37
C PHE A 114 10.96 -13.04 7.52
N THR A 115 10.92 -13.79 6.42
CA THR A 115 11.00 -15.25 6.43
C THR A 115 12.38 -15.74 6.88
N SER A 116 13.46 -15.05 6.47
CA SER A 116 14.82 -15.38 6.91
C SER A 116 15.04 -15.14 8.41
N ILE A 117 14.35 -14.16 9.01
CA ILE A 117 14.50 -13.83 10.44
C ILE A 117 13.53 -14.63 11.32
N LEU A 118 12.27 -14.78 10.91
CA LEU A 118 11.18 -15.33 11.72
C LEU A 118 10.75 -16.76 11.29
N GLY A 119 11.36 -17.28 10.23
CA GLY A 119 11.08 -18.60 9.67
C GLY A 119 9.91 -18.65 8.67
N VAL A 120 9.81 -19.78 7.97
CA VAL A 120 8.85 -20.04 6.86
C VAL A 120 7.37 -19.91 7.26
N LYS A 121 7.05 -20.09 8.54
CA LYS A 121 5.68 -19.98 9.06
C LYS A 121 5.05 -18.60 8.81
N VAL A 122 5.87 -17.54 8.63
CA VAL A 122 5.36 -16.18 8.43
C VAL A 122 4.83 -15.90 7.03
N ILE A 123 5.10 -16.76 6.05
CA ILE A 123 4.72 -16.54 4.64
C ILE A 123 3.21 -16.30 4.50
N LEU A 124 2.37 -17.08 5.19
CA LEU A 124 0.92 -16.88 5.16
C LEU A 124 0.52 -15.49 5.66
N HIS A 125 1.17 -15.01 6.72
CA HIS A 125 0.92 -13.68 7.27
C HIS A 125 1.39 -12.56 6.33
N MET A 126 2.48 -12.78 5.59
CA MET A 126 2.93 -11.86 4.53
C MET A 126 1.90 -11.79 3.40
N ILE A 127 1.39 -12.93 2.93
CA ILE A 127 0.32 -12.95 1.90
C ILE A 127 -0.91 -12.17 2.38
N ILE A 128 -1.35 -12.39 3.62
CA ILE A 128 -2.48 -11.65 4.20
C ILE A 128 -2.20 -10.14 4.23
N ALA A 129 -1.00 -9.72 4.62
CA ALA A 129 -0.65 -8.30 4.64
C ALA A 129 -0.62 -7.68 3.23
N PHE A 130 -0.18 -8.44 2.21
CA PHE A 130 -0.23 -8.01 0.82
C PHE A 130 -1.67 -7.80 0.32
N ILE A 131 -2.60 -8.70 0.68
CA ILE A 131 -4.00 -8.54 0.29
C ILE A 131 -4.61 -7.31 1.00
N ASN A 132 -4.27 -7.10 2.28
CA ASN A 132 -4.66 -5.90 3.01
C ASN A 132 -4.09 -4.61 2.39
N TYR A 133 -2.85 -4.64 1.90
CA TYR A 133 -2.30 -3.53 1.14
C TYR A 133 -3.17 -3.19 -0.09
N ILE A 134 -3.54 -4.20 -0.89
CA ILE A 134 -4.40 -4.00 -2.07
C ILE A 134 -5.74 -3.39 -1.66
N LEU A 135 -6.36 -3.89 -0.58
CA LEU A 135 -7.60 -3.36 -0.04
C LEU A 135 -7.48 -1.88 0.33
N ILE A 136 -6.46 -1.52 1.13
CA ILE A 136 -6.22 -0.13 1.54
C ILE A 136 -6.06 0.76 0.32
N MET A 137 -5.29 0.31 -0.68
CA MET A 137 -5.04 1.11 -1.87
C MET A 137 -6.32 1.34 -2.70
N ILE A 138 -7.23 0.35 -2.78
CA ILE A 138 -8.55 0.53 -3.42
C ILE A 138 -9.41 1.50 -2.60
N ILE A 139 -9.43 1.38 -1.27
CA ILE A 139 -10.18 2.28 -0.38
C ILE A 139 -9.70 3.71 -0.51
N MET A 140 -8.39 3.93 -0.50
CA MET A 140 -7.78 5.24 -0.72
C MET A 140 -8.20 5.81 -2.06
N TYR A 141 -8.28 4.95 -3.08
CA TYR A 141 -8.73 5.42 -4.37
C TYR A 141 -10.18 5.84 -4.42
N LYS A 142 -11.06 4.99 -3.88
CA LYS A 142 -12.49 5.26 -3.82
C LYS A 142 -12.80 6.53 -3.01
N SER A 143 -12.01 6.79 -1.96
CA SER A 143 -12.20 7.91 -1.06
C SER A 143 -11.75 9.25 -1.66
N ASN A 144 -10.88 9.23 -2.68
CA ASN A 144 -10.38 10.45 -3.30
C ASN A 144 -10.93 10.64 -4.71
N LYS A 145 -12.01 11.43 -4.81
CA LYS A 145 -12.67 11.79 -6.08
C LYS A 145 -11.73 12.49 -7.08
N SER A 146 -10.60 13.05 -6.62
CA SER A 146 -9.61 13.64 -7.54
C SER A 146 -8.82 12.59 -8.34
N LEU A 147 -8.92 11.29 -8.03
CA LEU A 147 -8.18 10.22 -8.74
C LEU A 147 -8.77 9.85 -10.09
N GLN A 148 -9.89 10.46 -10.46
CA GLN A 148 -10.56 10.16 -11.72
C GLN A 148 -9.74 10.60 -12.94
N ILE A 149 -8.86 11.59 -12.76
CA ILE A 149 -7.92 12.04 -13.80
C ILE A 149 -6.49 11.89 -13.28
N PRO A 150 -5.82 10.76 -13.56
CA PRO A 150 -4.45 10.54 -13.11
C PRO A 150 -3.48 11.53 -13.77
N PHE A 151 -2.43 11.91 -13.06
CA PHE A 151 -1.41 12.85 -13.53
C PHE A 151 -1.92 14.25 -13.92
N SER A 152 -3.08 14.69 -13.42
CA SER A 152 -3.68 15.98 -13.80
C SER A 152 -3.33 17.15 -12.89
N LYS A 153 -2.69 16.90 -11.75
CA LYS A 153 -2.36 17.96 -10.79
C LYS A 153 -0.87 18.28 -10.85
N LYS A 154 -0.55 19.58 -10.89
CA LYS A 154 0.81 20.05 -10.70
C LYS A 154 1.30 19.55 -9.34
N SER A 155 2.53 19.04 -9.30
CA SER A 155 3.21 18.69 -8.05
C SER A 155 3.50 19.98 -7.25
N GLN A 156 2.48 20.60 -6.69
CA GLN A 156 2.59 21.56 -5.60
C GLN A 156 2.71 20.79 -4.30
N THR A 157 3.39 21.38 -3.33
CA THR A 157 3.40 20.94 -1.94
C THR A 157 1.97 20.60 -1.54
N VAL A 158 1.68 19.30 -1.36
CA VAL A 158 0.46 18.88 -0.67
C VAL A 158 0.41 19.73 0.59
N ASN A 159 -0.66 20.49 0.82
CA ASN A 159 -0.83 21.24 2.06
C ASN A 159 -0.45 20.30 3.20
N SER A 160 0.57 20.67 3.97
CA SER A 160 1.22 19.77 4.93
C SER A 160 0.20 19.19 5.91
N SER A 161 -0.85 19.95 6.24
CA SER A 161 -2.00 19.52 7.03
C SER A 161 -2.84 18.42 6.38
N THR A 162 -3.21 18.54 5.10
CA THR A 162 -4.01 17.52 4.38
C THR A 162 -3.22 16.24 4.16
N GLY A 163 -1.92 16.35 3.85
CA GLY A 163 -1.02 15.21 3.71
C GLY A 163 -0.85 14.45 5.02
N PHE A 164 -0.65 15.18 6.13
CA PHE A 164 -0.52 14.60 7.46
C PHE A 164 -1.81 13.93 7.94
N LEU A 165 -2.98 14.56 7.74
CA LEU A 165 -4.26 13.96 8.08
C LEU A 165 -4.51 12.67 7.27
N THR A 166 -4.17 12.69 5.98
CA THR A 166 -4.24 11.49 5.13
C THR A 166 -3.38 10.37 5.72
N LEU A 167 -2.13 10.66 6.10
CA LEU A 167 -1.24 9.70 6.74
C LEU A 167 -1.83 9.11 8.03
N ILE A 168 -2.39 9.94 8.92
CA ILE A 168 -3.05 9.48 10.15
C ILE A 168 -4.18 8.50 9.82
N VAL A 169 -5.04 8.86 8.85
CA VAL A 169 -6.15 8.00 8.44
C VAL A 169 -5.64 6.67 7.88
N ILE A 170 -4.59 6.70 7.04
CA ILE A 170 -3.96 5.47 6.52
C ILE A 170 -3.48 4.60 7.68
N MET A 171 -2.74 5.18 8.64
CA MET A 171 -2.18 4.46 9.78
C MET A 171 -3.26 3.91 10.71
N ALA A 172 -4.36 4.63 10.90
CA ALA A 172 -5.50 4.15 11.68
C ALA A 172 -6.15 2.93 11.01
N ILE A 173 -6.37 2.99 9.68
CA ILE A 173 -6.94 1.88 8.91
C ILE A 173 -5.99 0.67 8.93
N THR A 174 -4.69 0.89 8.72
CA THR A 174 -3.72 -0.22 8.73
C THR A 174 -3.58 -0.82 10.12
N GLY A 175 -3.60 0.00 11.18
CA GLY A 175 -3.62 -0.45 12.57
C GLY A 175 -4.85 -1.28 12.90
N LEU A 176 -6.03 -0.88 12.41
CA LEU A 176 -7.26 -1.65 12.56
C LEU A 176 -7.16 -3.01 11.86
N LEU A 177 -6.66 -3.07 10.63
CA LEU A 177 -6.47 -4.33 9.91
C LEU A 177 -5.41 -5.23 10.59
N ALA A 178 -4.35 -4.63 11.14
CA ALA A 178 -3.35 -5.35 11.94
C ALA A 178 -3.98 -5.94 13.20
N PHE A 179 -4.84 -5.18 13.88
CA PHE A 179 -5.56 -5.64 15.06
C PHE A 179 -6.53 -6.77 14.74
N ILE A 180 -7.30 -6.67 13.64
CA ILE A 180 -8.21 -7.74 13.20
C ILE A 180 -7.40 -9.00 12.87
N HIS A 181 -6.28 -8.87 12.15
CA HIS A 181 -5.38 -9.99 11.89
C HIS A 181 -4.80 -10.58 13.18
N TYR A 182 -4.43 -9.73 14.15
CA TYR A 182 -3.95 -10.20 15.45
C TYR A 182 -5.02 -11.00 16.20
N ARG A 183 -6.28 -10.53 16.19
CA ARG A 183 -7.41 -11.19 16.84
C ARG A 183 -7.78 -12.51 16.16
N SER A 184 -7.63 -12.60 14.84
CA SER A 184 -7.89 -13.84 14.13
C SER A 184 -6.91 -14.96 14.49
N LEU A 185 -5.72 -14.63 14.99
CA LEU A 185 -4.75 -15.61 15.50
C LEU A 185 -5.20 -16.32 16.80
N SER A 186 -6.22 -15.81 17.49
CA SER A 186 -6.77 -16.44 18.70
C SER A 186 -7.76 -17.56 18.41
N ILE A 187 -8.08 -17.80 17.13
CA ILE A 187 -9.07 -18.79 16.70
C ILE A 187 -8.34 -19.80 15.79
N ASP A 188 -8.60 -21.09 15.97
CA ASP A 188 -8.10 -22.12 15.07
C ASP A 188 -8.57 -21.84 13.63
N TYR A 189 -7.65 -21.92 12.68
CA TYR A 189 -7.87 -21.52 11.27
C TYR A 189 -8.28 -20.04 11.05
N GLY A 190 -8.32 -19.21 12.09
CA GLY A 190 -8.75 -17.81 12.00
C GLY A 190 -7.98 -16.94 10.99
N PRO A 191 -6.65 -17.09 10.81
CA PRO A 191 -5.92 -16.36 9.77
C PRO A 191 -6.37 -16.70 8.35
N ILE A 192 -6.73 -17.96 8.10
CA ILE A 192 -7.22 -18.42 6.79
C ILE A 192 -8.62 -17.85 6.54
N ILE A 193 -9.50 -17.92 7.53
CA ILE A 193 -10.84 -17.32 7.47
C ILE A 193 -10.73 -15.82 7.20
N TYR A 194 -9.85 -15.12 7.92
CA TYR A 194 -9.58 -13.71 7.71
C TYR A 194 -9.09 -13.42 6.30
N ALA A 195 -8.15 -14.22 5.77
CA ALA A 195 -7.64 -14.08 4.41
C ALA A 195 -8.77 -14.17 3.38
N VAL A 196 -9.65 -15.17 3.50
CA VAL A 196 -10.80 -15.36 2.61
C VAL A 196 -11.75 -14.16 2.68
N ILE A 197 -12.10 -13.70 3.89
CA ILE A 197 -12.96 -12.53 4.08
C ILE A 197 -12.36 -11.29 3.42
N VAL A 198 -11.08 -11.02 3.65
CA VAL A 198 -10.39 -9.87 3.07
C VAL A 198 -10.30 -9.95 1.55
N ILE A 199 -10.10 -11.13 0.96
CA ILE A 199 -10.15 -11.33 -0.50
C ILE A 199 -11.53 -10.98 -1.05
N VAL A 200 -12.59 -11.50 -0.40
CA VAL A 200 -13.97 -11.26 -0.82
C VAL A 200 -14.31 -9.77 -0.75
N ILE A 201 -13.98 -9.10 0.36
CA ILE A 201 -14.17 -7.65 0.52
C ILE A 201 -13.38 -6.90 -0.56
N THR A 202 -12.11 -7.24 -0.77
CA THR A 202 -11.24 -6.60 -1.78
C THR A 202 -11.85 -6.72 -3.18
N TYR A 203 -12.39 -7.89 -3.54
CA TYR A 203 -13.05 -8.11 -4.82
C TYR A 203 -14.28 -7.22 -5.00
N PHE A 204 -15.19 -7.20 -4.02
CA PHE A 204 -16.42 -6.40 -4.10
C PHE A 204 -16.15 -4.90 -4.10
N VAL A 205 -15.26 -4.42 -3.23
CA VAL A 205 -14.86 -3.01 -3.18
C VAL A 205 -14.16 -2.62 -4.48
N GLY A 206 -13.27 -3.46 -5.01
CA GLY A 206 -12.61 -3.23 -6.30
C GLY A 206 -13.59 -3.13 -7.46
N LYS A 207 -14.59 -4.03 -7.53
CA LYS A 207 -15.65 -4.00 -8.55
C LYS A 207 -16.46 -2.70 -8.49
N SER A 208 -16.85 -2.27 -7.29
CA SER A 208 -17.57 -1.00 -7.08
C SER A 208 -16.74 0.22 -7.51
N THR A 209 -15.43 0.16 -7.31
CA THR A 209 -14.51 1.28 -7.52
C THR A 209 -14.22 1.56 -9.00
N ILE A 210 -14.42 0.57 -9.87
CA ILE A 210 -14.08 0.65 -11.29
C ILE A 210 -15.23 1.25 -12.15
N ASN A 211 -16.44 1.36 -11.61
CA ASN A 211 -17.61 1.94 -12.29
C ASN A 211 -17.66 3.47 -12.14
N VAL A 212 -16.65 4.16 -12.65
CA VAL A 212 -16.54 5.62 -12.56
C VAL A 212 -16.68 6.23 -13.95
N LYS A 213 -17.54 7.25 -14.07
CA LYS A 213 -17.64 8.11 -15.26
C LYS A 213 -16.66 9.27 -15.12
N TRP A 214 -16.25 9.86 -16.24
CA TRP A 214 -15.46 11.09 -16.18
C TRP A 214 -16.23 12.20 -15.44
N ASP A 215 -15.61 12.82 -14.45
CA ASP A 215 -16.05 14.05 -13.80
C ASP A 215 -15.08 15.16 -14.18
N TYR A 216 -15.41 15.92 -15.24
CA TYR A 216 -14.57 16.98 -15.79
C TYR A 216 -14.80 18.36 -15.11
N GLU A 217 -15.80 18.49 -14.23
CA GLU A 217 -16.37 19.80 -13.84
C GLU A 217 -15.64 20.53 -12.68
N LYS A 218 -14.65 19.92 -12.02
CA LYS A 218 -14.10 20.47 -10.74
C LYS A 218 -12.69 21.05 -10.77
N ASN A 219 -12.12 21.29 -11.95
CA ASN A 219 -10.77 21.85 -12.08
C ASN A 219 -10.72 23.25 -12.72
N ASN A 220 -11.84 23.98 -12.76
CA ASN A 220 -11.86 25.43 -13.04
C ASN A 220 -12.03 26.21 -11.75
#